data_AF-A0A847GRM0-F1
#
_entry.id   AF-A0A847GRM0-F1
#
_cell.length_a   1.000
_cell.length_b   1.000
_cell.length_c   1.000
_cell.angle_alpha   90.00
_cell.angle_beta   90.00
_cell.angle_gamma   90.00
#
_symmetry.space_group_name_H-M   'P 1'
#
loop_
_entity.id
_entity.type
_entity.pdbx_description
1 polymer ?
#
loop_
_entity_poly.entity_id
_entity_poly.type
_entity_poly.pdbx_seq_one_letter_code
_entity_poly.pdbx_strand_id
1 'polypeptide(L)'
;GPILEISTDYFYLEEGTPFFFPSSDALLLSKAGAIQLSDKGQQHIRNKERRGKLAKRFKKPSDPFKIVIVRDMWLTGFDAPCLHTMYVDKPMQGHGLMQAIARVNRVFRDKPGGLVVDYLGLADQLRKALATYTESGGRGQTTIDTEEAVAVMLEKYEICCGMFHEFDWSIWATGTPGERLALIPPAQERILDQEDGKSRYCQAVTQLSQAFALCAAHDEAKRIRDDVSFFQHVRAALVKSSPGGKSDEELDQAIRQLVSKAIAAPDEVVDIFAAAGLKKPDISILSDEFLAEVKALPHRNVAVELLRKLLSGEIKNRSKKNVVQARSFVEMLKRTVLAYQNRAIATYEVIDELIRLAKEMRGAVRRGEDLGLNDDEVAFYDALAQNASAVDVMGVDELKVIATELVLKVRKSVSIDWAIRESARAKIRVMVRHILRRHGYPPDLETEATKLVLEQAEVLCAEWAS
;
A
#
# COMPACT_ATOMS: atom_id res chain seq x y z
N GLY A 1 -9.34 -23.96 -33.54
CA GLY A 1 -7.91 -23.85 -33.17
C GLY A 1 -7.44 -22.43 -33.40
N PRO A 2 -6.37 -21.96 -32.76
CA PRO A 2 -5.44 -22.66 -31.85
C PRO A 2 -5.86 -22.48 -30.38
N ILE A 3 -6.06 -23.55 -29.61
CA ILE A 3 -5.06 -24.23 -28.74
C ILE A 3 -4.46 -23.27 -27.70
N LEU A 4 -5.13 -23.18 -26.54
CA LEU A 4 -4.47 -22.94 -25.26
C LEU A 4 -4.48 -24.29 -24.53
N GLU A 5 -3.43 -25.07 -24.75
CA GLU A 5 -3.10 -26.21 -23.90
C GLU A 5 -2.67 -25.66 -22.53
N ILE A 6 -3.61 -25.58 -21.59
CA ILE A 6 -3.27 -25.44 -20.17
C ILE A 6 -3.08 -26.87 -19.65
N SER A 7 -1.85 -27.36 -19.73
CA SER A 7 -1.41 -28.56 -19.01
C SER A 7 -1.78 -28.42 -17.53
N THR A 8 -2.81 -29.14 -17.10
CA THR A 8 -3.42 -28.99 -15.79
C THR A 8 -2.86 -30.05 -14.83
N ASP A 9 -2.39 -29.61 -13.66
CA ASP A 9 -1.89 -30.48 -12.58
C ASP A 9 -2.78 -30.30 -11.34
N TYR A 10 -3.48 -31.37 -10.95
CA TYR A 10 -4.36 -31.41 -9.78
C TYR A 10 -3.89 -32.46 -8.77
N PHE A 11 -4.09 -32.18 -7.48
CA PHE A 11 -4.02 -33.17 -6.39
C PHE A 11 -5.37 -33.26 -5.67
N TYR A 12 -5.65 -34.44 -5.13
CA TYR A 12 -6.79 -34.69 -4.25
C TYR A 12 -6.25 -34.99 -2.85
N LEU A 13 -6.64 -34.17 -1.86
CA LEU A 13 -6.58 -34.56 -0.45
C LEU A 13 -7.93 -35.24 -0.12
N GLU A 14 -7.95 -36.16 0.85
CA GLU A 14 -9.14 -36.94 1.22
C GLU A 14 -10.38 -36.03 1.32
N GLU A 15 -11.49 -36.48 0.72
CA GLU A 15 -12.73 -35.75 0.41
C GLU A 15 -12.75 -34.86 -0.84
N GLY A 16 -11.93 -35.16 -1.84
CA GLY A 16 -12.28 -34.88 -3.25
C GLY A 16 -12.24 -33.41 -3.69
N THR A 17 -11.76 -32.49 -2.86
CA THR A 17 -11.50 -31.10 -3.26
C THR A 17 -10.21 -31.01 -4.09
N PRO A 18 -10.27 -30.58 -5.36
CA PRO A 18 -9.09 -30.41 -6.20
C PRO A 18 -8.30 -29.16 -5.78
N PHE A 19 -7.01 -29.32 -5.50
CA PHE A 19 -6.11 -28.20 -5.22
C PHE A 19 -5.24 -27.88 -6.45
N PHE A 20 -5.20 -26.60 -6.85
CA PHE A 20 -4.48 -26.10 -8.03
C PHE A 20 -3.00 -25.83 -7.72
N PHE A 21 -2.10 -26.20 -8.64
CA PHE A 21 -0.70 -25.82 -8.61
C PHE A 21 -0.40 -24.68 -9.58
N PRO A 22 -0.02 -23.48 -9.12
CA PRO A 22 0.62 -22.49 -9.95
C PRO A 22 2.14 -22.75 -9.96
N SER A 23 2.67 -23.09 -11.14
CA SER A 23 4.09 -23.04 -11.51
C SER A 23 5.10 -23.97 -10.77
N SER A 24 6.32 -23.97 -11.31
CA SER A 24 7.53 -24.66 -10.86
C SER A 24 8.04 -24.28 -9.46
N ASP A 25 7.34 -23.39 -8.76
CA ASP A 25 7.84 -22.66 -7.60
C ASP A 25 7.31 -23.18 -6.26
N ALA A 26 6.36 -24.12 -6.31
CA ALA A 26 5.83 -24.85 -5.16
C ALA A 26 6.23 -26.34 -5.23
N LEU A 27 6.62 -26.93 -4.09
CA LEU A 27 7.08 -28.32 -4.07
C LEU A 27 6.50 -29.12 -2.89
N LEU A 28 5.95 -30.29 -3.20
CA LEU A 28 5.38 -31.23 -2.24
C LEU A 28 6.48 -32.11 -1.63
N LEU A 29 6.51 -32.21 -0.29
CA LEU A 29 7.37 -33.15 0.44
C LEU A 29 6.52 -34.17 1.18
N SER A 30 6.52 -35.42 0.69
CA SER A 30 5.93 -36.57 1.40
C SER A 30 6.93 -37.73 1.56
N LYS A 31 6.67 -38.61 2.55
CA LYS A 31 7.34 -39.92 2.62
C LYS A 31 6.74 -40.85 1.57
N ALA A 32 7.58 -41.70 0.96
CA ALA A 32 7.11 -42.77 0.09
C ALA A 32 6.11 -43.67 0.83
N GLY A 33 4.98 -43.98 0.18
CA GLY A 33 3.97 -44.92 0.68
C GLY A 33 2.83 -44.35 1.52
N ALA A 34 2.75 -43.03 1.74
CA ALA A 34 1.74 -42.43 2.62
C ALA A 34 0.60 -41.68 1.89
N ILE A 35 0.61 -41.59 0.55
CA ILE A 35 -0.37 -40.86 -0.27
C ILE A 35 -0.55 -41.61 -1.60
N GLN A 36 -1.79 -41.82 -2.03
CA GLN A 36 -2.11 -42.21 -3.42
C GLN A 36 -1.95 -40.97 -4.30
N LEU A 37 -0.86 -40.91 -5.05
CA LEU A 37 -0.56 -39.80 -5.97
C LEU A 37 -0.88 -40.24 -7.40
N SER A 38 -1.40 -39.33 -8.22
CA SER A 38 -1.49 -39.52 -9.67
C SER A 38 -0.10 -39.77 -10.27
N ASP A 39 -0.03 -40.32 -11.50
CA ASP A 39 1.24 -40.61 -12.17
C ASP A 39 2.17 -39.38 -12.27
N LYS A 40 1.59 -38.19 -12.43
CA LYS A 40 2.31 -36.91 -12.35
C LYS A 40 2.74 -36.54 -10.93
N GLY A 41 1.95 -36.83 -9.91
CA GLY A 41 2.29 -36.58 -8.50
C GLY A 41 3.47 -37.43 -8.00
N GLN A 42 3.66 -38.62 -8.55
CA GLN A 42 4.80 -39.50 -8.22
C GLN A 42 6.15 -38.84 -8.54
N GLN A 43 6.21 -37.99 -9.58
CA GLN A 43 7.44 -37.27 -9.95
C GLN A 43 7.92 -36.28 -8.88
N HIS A 44 7.09 -35.95 -7.89
CA HIS A 44 7.43 -35.05 -6.77
C HIS A 44 7.90 -35.81 -5.51
N ILE A 45 7.89 -37.15 -5.52
CA ILE A 45 8.51 -37.94 -4.44
C ILE A 45 10.04 -37.75 -4.52
N ARG A 46 10.66 -37.30 -3.43
CA ARG A 46 12.10 -36.99 -3.37
C ARG A 46 12.82 -37.88 -2.38
N ASN A 47 14.01 -38.36 -2.75
CA ASN A 47 14.92 -39.08 -1.85
C ASN A 47 15.53 -38.14 -0.78
N LYS A 48 16.19 -38.71 0.24
CA LYS A 48 16.74 -37.97 1.39
C LYS A 48 17.70 -36.84 0.96
N GLU A 49 18.54 -37.09 -0.04
CA GLU A 49 19.51 -36.13 -0.53
C GLU A 49 18.85 -34.91 -1.21
N ARG A 50 17.89 -35.14 -2.12
CA ARG A 50 17.16 -34.06 -2.80
C ARG A 50 16.34 -33.21 -1.82
N ARG A 51 15.73 -33.82 -0.79
CA ARG A 51 15.05 -33.09 0.29
C ARG A 51 16.01 -32.19 1.07
N GLY A 52 17.23 -32.66 1.34
CA GLY A 52 18.27 -31.86 1.98
C GLY A 52 18.70 -30.63 1.16
N LYS A 53 18.77 -30.75 -0.17
CA LYS A 53 19.07 -29.61 -1.06
C LYS A 53 17.95 -28.56 -1.03
N LEU A 54 16.69 -28.99 -1.04
CA LEU A 54 15.53 -28.11 -0.94
C LEU A 54 15.44 -27.39 0.41
N ALA A 55 15.71 -28.10 1.51
CA ALA A 55 15.82 -27.51 2.84
C ALA A 55 16.84 -26.35 2.88
N LYS A 56 18.00 -26.51 2.24
CA LYS A 56 19.03 -25.46 2.17
C LYS A 56 18.60 -24.27 1.32
N ARG A 57 17.89 -24.50 0.22
CA ARG A 57 17.35 -23.44 -0.64
C ARG A 57 16.28 -22.61 0.08
N PHE A 58 15.35 -23.29 0.74
CA PHE A 58 14.22 -22.65 1.43
C PHE A 58 14.65 -21.74 2.59
N LYS A 59 15.80 -21.99 3.20
CA LYS A 59 16.39 -21.12 4.25
C LYS A 59 16.97 -19.81 3.70
N LYS A 60 17.05 -19.61 2.38
CA LYS A 60 17.65 -18.42 1.76
C LYS A 60 16.56 -17.44 1.34
N PRO A 61 16.47 -16.24 1.96
CA PRO A 61 15.46 -15.24 1.61
C PRO A 61 15.53 -14.73 0.16
N SER A 62 16.66 -14.88 -0.53
CA SER A 62 16.83 -14.49 -1.93
C SER A 62 16.50 -15.60 -2.94
N ASP A 63 16.28 -16.85 -2.51
CA ASP A 63 15.97 -17.96 -3.42
C ASP A 63 14.50 -17.85 -3.91
N PRO A 64 14.20 -18.07 -5.21
CA PRO A 64 12.84 -18.02 -5.73
C PRO A 64 11.92 -19.10 -5.15
N PHE A 65 12.46 -20.16 -4.51
CA PHE A 65 11.68 -21.20 -3.86
C PHE A 65 11.05 -20.71 -2.54
N LYS A 66 9.80 -20.24 -2.60
CA LYS A 66 9.11 -19.56 -1.48
C LYS A 66 8.03 -20.39 -0.77
N ILE A 67 7.49 -21.41 -1.42
CA ILE A 67 6.36 -22.19 -0.86
C ILE A 67 6.71 -23.67 -0.83
N VAL A 68 6.43 -24.31 0.31
CA VAL A 68 6.56 -25.76 0.50
C VAL A 68 5.26 -26.33 1.03
N ILE A 69 4.80 -27.42 0.42
CA ILE A 69 3.61 -28.15 0.88
C ILE A 69 4.09 -29.41 1.58
N VAL A 70 3.66 -29.59 2.83
CA VAL A 70 4.10 -30.70 3.69
C VAL A 70 2.92 -31.33 4.40
N ARG A 71 2.94 -32.66 4.59
CA ARG A 71 1.95 -33.36 5.44
C ARG A 71 2.42 -33.48 6.89
N ASP A 72 3.60 -34.08 7.08
CA ASP A 72 4.22 -34.33 8.40
C ASP A 72 5.69 -33.91 8.44
N MET A 73 6.33 -33.77 7.28
CA MET A 73 7.72 -33.38 7.19
C MET A 73 7.87 -31.90 7.55
N TRP A 74 8.97 -31.56 8.21
CA TRP A 74 9.33 -30.19 8.59
C TRP A 74 8.41 -29.50 9.61
N LEU A 75 7.34 -30.16 10.05
CA LEU A 75 6.61 -29.76 11.26
C LEU A 75 7.47 -29.96 12.52
N THR A 76 8.37 -30.95 12.49
CA THR A 76 9.36 -31.21 13.54
C THR A 76 10.80 -31.19 12.98
N GLY A 77 11.74 -30.63 13.76
CA GLY A 77 13.18 -30.67 13.48
C GLY A 77 13.70 -29.77 12.34
N PHE A 78 12.82 -29.17 11.52
CA PHE A 78 13.22 -28.20 10.50
C PHE A 78 13.25 -26.78 11.07
N ASP A 79 14.32 -26.04 10.81
CA ASP A 79 14.51 -24.68 11.34
C ASP A 79 14.86 -23.71 10.21
N ALA A 80 13.99 -22.74 9.99
CA ALA A 80 14.14 -21.68 9.00
C ALA A 80 13.67 -20.36 9.61
N PRO A 81 14.57 -19.58 10.26
CA PRO A 81 14.19 -18.36 10.95
C PRO A 81 13.46 -17.33 10.08
N CYS A 82 13.78 -17.29 8.79
CA CYS A 82 13.13 -16.42 7.81
C CYS A 82 11.70 -16.82 7.44
N LEU A 83 11.20 -17.98 7.90
CA LEU A 83 9.85 -18.45 7.60
C LEU A 83 8.83 -17.61 8.36
N HIS A 84 7.97 -16.88 7.64
CA HIS A 84 6.98 -15.99 8.23
C HIS A 84 5.58 -16.60 8.29
N THR A 85 5.12 -17.26 7.22
CA THR A 85 3.73 -17.70 7.09
C THR A 85 3.60 -19.22 7.05
N MET A 86 2.61 -19.77 7.76
CA MET A 86 2.20 -21.17 7.69
C MET A 86 0.71 -21.25 7.35
N TYR A 87 0.38 -21.98 6.30
CA TYR A 87 -0.99 -22.33 5.94
C TYR A 87 -1.29 -23.70 6.52
N VAL A 88 -2.40 -23.83 7.25
CA VAL A 88 -2.76 -25.02 7.99
C VAL A 88 -4.12 -25.52 7.53
N ASP A 89 -4.10 -26.68 6.88
CA ASP A 89 -5.27 -27.44 6.47
C ASP A 89 -5.11 -28.89 6.96
N LYS A 90 -4.85 -29.04 8.26
CA LYS A 90 -4.66 -30.34 8.91
C LYS A 90 -5.11 -30.29 10.37
N PRO A 91 -5.92 -31.26 10.84
CA PRO A 91 -6.26 -31.37 12.25
C PRO A 91 -4.98 -31.58 13.07
N MET A 92 -4.69 -30.65 13.98
CA MET A 92 -3.53 -30.71 14.87
C MET A 92 -3.92 -30.33 16.30
N GLN A 93 -3.34 -31.01 17.29
CA GLN A 93 -3.69 -30.81 18.69
C GLN A 93 -2.45 -30.90 19.60
N GLY A 94 -2.54 -30.28 20.77
CA GLY A 94 -1.53 -30.37 21.83
C GLY A 94 -0.12 -30.01 21.37
N HIS A 95 0.85 -30.84 21.72
CA HIS A 95 2.26 -30.62 21.42
C HIS A 95 2.58 -30.52 19.92
N GLY A 96 1.88 -31.27 19.07
CA GLY A 96 2.10 -31.23 17.61
C GLY A 96 1.75 -29.87 17.00
N LEU A 97 0.65 -29.27 17.48
CA LEU A 97 0.22 -27.93 17.08
C LEU A 97 1.22 -26.85 17.53
N MET A 98 1.63 -26.90 18.80
CA MET A 98 2.62 -25.96 19.35
C MET A 98 3.97 -26.04 18.62
N GLN A 99 4.43 -27.25 18.29
CA GLN A 99 5.68 -27.44 17.57
C GLN A 99 5.62 -26.90 16.14
N ALA A 100 4.47 -27.00 15.46
CA ALA A 100 4.27 -26.46 14.12
C ALA A 100 4.26 -24.92 14.15
N ILE A 101 3.48 -24.31 15.05
CA ILE A 101 3.35 -22.84 15.15
C ILE A 101 4.68 -22.18 15.55
N ALA A 102 5.45 -22.81 16.45
CA ALA A 102 6.76 -22.31 16.83
C ALA A 102 7.76 -22.21 15.66
N ARG A 103 7.50 -22.87 14.52
CA ARG A 103 8.36 -22.79 13.32
C ARG A 103 8.29 -21.42 12.65
N VAL A 104 7.11 -20.82 12.63
CA VAL A 104 6.92 -19.50 12.03
C VAL A 104 7.21 -18.37 13.00
N ASN A 105 7.31 -18.65 14.30
CA ASN A 105 7.55 -17.63 15.32
C ASN A 105 9.02 -17.48 15.76
N ARG A 106 9.97 -17.77 14.85
CA ARG A 106 11.40 -17.51 15.07
C ARG A 106 11.75 -16.05 14.75
N VAL A 107 12.54 -15.42 15.62
CA VAL A 107 13.08 -14.06 15.44
C VAL A 107 14.03 -14.04 14.24
N PHE A 108 13.82 -13.10 13.32
CA PHE A 108 14.66 -12.93 12.13
C PHE A 108 14.53 -11.52 11.54
N ARG A 109 15.58 -10.69 11.65
CA ARG A 109 15.57 -9.29 11.16
C ARG A 109 14.35 -8.51 11.68
N ASP A 110 13.76 -7.67 10.86
CA ASP A 110 12.58 -6.83 11.16
C ASP A 110 11.25 -7.60 11.08
N LYS A 111 11.29 -8.93 11.18
CA LYS A 111 10.10 -9.77 11.11
C LYS A 111 9.26 -9.55 12.39
N PRO A 112 8.02 -9.04 12.28
CA PRO A 112 7.20 -8.66 13.44
C PRO A 112 6.65 -9.88 14.20
N GLY A 113 6.58 -11.06 13.56
CA GLY A 113 6.08 -12.29 14.15
C GLY A 113 5.85 -13.39 13.12
N GLY A 114 5.29 -14.52 13.55
CA GLY A 114 4.81 -15.58 12.65
C GLY A 114 3.33 -15.46 12.34
N LEU A 115 2.95 -15.60 11.08
CA LEU A 115 1.56 -15.67 10.62
C LEU A 115 1.12 -17.13 10.44
N VAL A 116 -0.01 -17.50 11.05
CA VAL A 116 -0.65 -18.80 10.84
C VAL A 116 -2.03 -18.55 10.21
N VAL A 117 -2.22 -19.07 9.01
CA VAL A 117 -3.49 -19.05 8.27
C VAL A 117 -4.11 -20.43 8.42
N ASP A 118 -5.25 -20.50 9.08
CA ASP A 118 -5.89 -21.76 9.47
C ASP A 118 -7.26 -21.89 8.80
N TYR A 119 -7.46 -23.01 8.11
CA TYR A 119 -8.68 -23.32 7.37
C TYR A 119 -9.65 -24.24 8.13
N LEU A 120 -9.23 -24.82 9.26
CA LEU A 120 -10.01 -25.81 10.03
C LEU A 120 -10.50 -25.30 11.39
N GLY A 121 -10.11 -24.09 11.81
CA GLY A 121 -10.57 -23.51 13.08
C GLY A 121 -9.85 -24.09 14.31
N LEU A 122 -8.52 -24.18 14.26
CA LEU A 122 -7.60 -24.63 15.30
C LEU A 122 -7.46 -23.69 16.51
N ALA A 123 -8.22 -22.59 16.58
CA ALA A 123 -8.12 -21.60 17.64
C ALA A 123 -8.33 -22.19 19.04
N ASP A 124 -9.34 -23.06 19.21
CA ASP A 124 -9.63 -23.70 20.48
C ASP A 124 -8.57 -24.74 20.87
N GLN A 125 -8.07 -25.50 19.90
CA GLN A 125 -6.98 -26.46 20.10
C GLN A 125 -5.69 -25.74 20.49
N LEU A 126 -5.42 -24.57 19.89
CA LEU A 126 -4.27 -23.73 20.23
C LEU A 126 -4.39 -23.18 21.65
N ARG A 127 -5.56 -22.67 22.02
CA ARG A 127 -5.82 -22.17 23.38
C ARG A 127 -5.63 -23.26 24.43
N LYS A 128 -6.15 -24.47 24.17
CA LYS A 128 -5.96 -25.64 25.03
C LYS A 128 -4.48 -26.05 25.11
N ALA A 129 -3.78 -26.08 23.98
CA ALA A 129 -2.37 -26.46 23.93
C ALA A 129 -1.46 -25.45 24.65
N LEU A 130 -1.77 -24.16 24.56
CA LEU A 130 -1.09 -23.09 25.31
C LEU A 130 -1.33 -23.25 26.82
N ALA A 131 -2.58 -23.48 27.24
CA ALA A 131 -2.93 -23.69 28.65
C ALA A 131 -2.18 -24.90 29.25
N THR A 132 -2.15 -26.03 28.54
CA THR A 132 -1.41 -27.22 28.97
C THR A 132 0.11 -26.96 29.03
N TYR A 133 0.67 -26.18 28.10
CA TYR A 133 2.10 -25.83 28.09
C TYR A 133 2.48 -24.92 29.27
N THR A 134 1.61 -23.98 29.64
CA THR A 134 1.78 -23.12 30.83
C THR A 134 1.61 -23.88 32.14
N GLU A 135 0.71 -24.86 32.20
CA GLU A 135 0.49 -25.70 33.39
C GLU A 135 1.61 -26.75 33.60
N SER A 136 2.27 -27.19 32.53
CA SER A 136 3.29 -28.25 32.56
C SER A 136 4.70 -27.79 32.98
N GLY A 137 4.85 -26.57 33.49
CA GLY A 137 6.13 -26.09 34.03
C GLY A 137 7.21 -25.80 32.98
N GLY A 138 6.83 -25.44 31.76
CA GLY A 138 7.76 -24.90 30.78
C GLY A 138 8.44 -23.64 31.33
N ARG A 139 9.71 -23.74 31.72
CA ARG A 139 10.55 -22.60 32.14
C ARG A 139 10.77 -21.65 30.96
N GLY A 140 9.79 -20.82 30.71
CA GLY A 140 9.89 -19.55 30.01
C GLY A 140 9.01 -18.58 30.79
N GLN A 141 9.62 -17.59 31.44
CA GLN A 141 8.91 -16.53 32.13
C GLN A 141 7.82 -15.96 31.22
N THR A 142 6.56 -16.16 31.59
CA THR A 142 5.37 -15.53 30.96
C THR A 142 4.68 -14.56 31.93
N THR A 143 5.33 -14.24 33.05
CA THR A 143 4.79 -13.35 34.09
C THR A 143 5.16 -11.88 33.91
N ILE A 144 5.86 -11.55 32.82
CA ILE A 144 5.90 -10.21 32.23
C ILE A 144 5.07 -10.41 30.96
N ASP A 145 3.86 -9.86 30.82
CA ASP A 145 3.71 -8.51 30.31
C ASP A 145 2.24 -8.02 30.37
N THR A 146 1.30 -8.72 31.01
CA THR A 146 -0.12 -8.30 30.92
C THR A 146 -0.36 -6.99 31.66
N GLU A 147 0.16 -6.85 32.88
CA GLU A 147 0.04 -5.62 33.68
C GLU A 147 0.87 -4.46 33.07
N GLU A 148 2.03 -4.77 32.49
CA GLU A 148 2.87 -3.80 31.80
C GLU A 148 2.24 -3.36 30.47
N ALA A 149 1.63 -4.27 29.71
CA ALA A 149 0.82 -3.96 28.54
C ALA A 149 -0.43 -3.15 28.90
N VAL A 150 -1.07 -3.41 30.04
CA VAL A 150 -2.19 -2.58 30.55
C VAL A 150 -1.69 -1.18 30.90
N ALA A 151 -0.54 -1.05 31.57
CA ALA A 151 0.04 0.24 31.89
C ALA A 151 0.37 1.05 30.63
N VAL A 152 1.00 0.43 29.63
CA VAL A 152 1.27 1.05 28.32
C VAL A 152 -0.03 1.39 27.59
N MET A 153 -1.03 0.50 27.61
CA MET A 153 -2.33 0.75 27.01
C MET A 153 -3.00 1.98 27.63
N LEU A 154 -3.03 2.08 28.97
CA LEU A 154 -3.62 3.21 29.68
C LEU A 154 -2.85 4.51 29.42
N GLU A 155 -1.52 4.47 29.39
CA GLU A 155 -0.69 5.63 29.02
C GLU A 155 -1.04 6.14 27.60
N LYS A 156 -1.13 5.24 26.62
CA LYS A 156 -1.48 5.63 25.24
C LYS A 156 -2.93 6.05 25.09
N TYR A 157 -3.82 5.47 25.90
CA TYR A 157 -5.23 5.86 25.98
C TYR A 157 -5.35 7.30 26.51
N GLU A 158 -4.65 7.65 27.58
CA GLU A 158 -4.60 9.01 28.11
C GLU A 158 -4.08 10.03 27.09
N ILE A 159 -3.05 9.67 26.31
CA ILE A 159 -2.56 10.51 25.21
C ILE A 159 -3.69 10.75 24.19
N CYS A 160 -4.40 9.70 23.77
CA CYS A 160 -5.51 9.84 22.81
C CYS A 160 -6.64 10.72 23.38
N CYS A 161 -7.03 10.52 24.65
CA CYS A 161 -8.02 11.34 25.34
C CYS A 161 -7.56 12.81 25.43
N GLY A 162 -6.29 13.06 25.75
CA GLY A 162 -5.70 14.40 25.80
C GLY A 162 -5.76 15.12 24.45
N MET A 163 -5.58 14.39 23.35
CA MET A 163 -5.73 14.96 22.00
C MET A 163 -7.18 15.30 21.64
N PHE A 164 -8.16 14.75 22.36
CA PHE A 164 -9.58 15.08 22.23
C PHE A 164 -10.10 15.94 23.40
N HIS A 165 -9.24 16.63 24.14
CA HIS A 165 -9.69 17.56 25.18
C HIS A 165 -10.74 18.54 24.61
N GLU A 166 -11.87 18.68 25.32
CA GLU A 166 -13.09 19.44 24.95
C GLU A 166 -13.92 18.88 23.78
N PHE A 167 -13.60 17.69 23.27
CA PHE A 167 -14.43 16.98 22.29
C PHE A 167 -15.19 15.85 22.98
N ASP A 168 -16.52 15.83 22.86
CA ASP A 168 -17.34 14.73 23.39
C ASP A 168 -17.54 13.66 22.32
N TRP A 169 -17.00 12.47 22.58
CA TRP A 169 -17.18 11.29 21.73
C TRP A 169 -18.12 10.24 22.33
N SER A 170 -18.83 10.55 23.42
CA SER A 170 -19.75 9.61 24.10
C SER A 170 -20.82 9.04 23.17
N ILE A 171 -21.23 9.82 22.15
CA ILE A 171 -22.16 9.40 21.09
C ILE A 171 -21.64 8.15 20.35
N TRP A 172 -20.33 7.90 20.33
CA TRP A 172 -19.78 6.70 19.73
C TRP A 172 -20.29 5.41 20.38
N ALA A 173 -20.40 5.38 21.71
CA ALA A 173 -20.86 4.21 22.43
C ALA A 173 -22.37 3.98 22.23
N THR A 174 -23.19 5.04 22.31
CA THR A 174 -24.66 4.92 22.39
C THR A 174 -25.42 5.26 21.12
N GLY A 175 -24.78 5.94 20.16
CA GLY A 175 -25.43 6.46 18.96
C GLY A 175 -25.70 5.41 17.88
N THR A 176 -26.59 5.76 16.97
CA THR A 176 -26.87 5.00 15.74
C THR A 176 -25.66 5.00 14.79
N PRO A 177 -25.56 4.06 13.83
CA PRO A 177 -24.48 4.06 12.85
C PRO A 177 -24.31 5.40 12.10
N GLY A 178 -25.41 6.09 11.78
CA GLY A 178 -25.37 7.40 11.13
C GLY A 178 -24.77 8.50 12.02
N GLU A 179 -25.13 8.53 13.30
CA GLU A 179 -24.58 9.48 14.27
C GLU A 179 -23.10 9.23 14.55
N ARG A 180 -22.69 7.95 14.64
CA ARG A 180 -21.28 7.56 14.75
C ARG A 180 -20.46 8.04 13.55
N LEU A 181 -20.98 7.88 12.34
CA LEU A 181 -20.31 8.36 11.13
C LEU A 181 -20.22 9.88 11.08
N ALA A 182 -21.27 10.60 11.50
CA ALA A 182 -21.29 12.05 11.56
C ALA A 182 -20.30 12.63 12.58
N LEU A 183 -19.87 11.84 13.59
CA LEU A 183 -18.88 12.24 14.59
C LEU A 183 -17.44 12.23 14.05
N ILE A 184 -17.16 11.51 12.97
CA ILE A 184 -15.79 11.35 12.45
C ILE A 184 -15.22 12.67 11.88
N PRO A 185 -15.91 13.42 11.00
CA PRO A 185 -15.37 14.69 10.48
C PRO A 185 -15.02 15.73 11.56
N PRO A 186 -15.87 16.04 12.57
CA PRO A 186 -15.49 17.00 13.61
C PRO A 186 -14.36 16.47 14.51
N ALA A 187 -14.26 15.16 14.73
CA ALA A 187 -13.12 14.56 15.41
C ALA A 187 -11.81 14.73 14.62
N GLN A 188 -11.83 14.54 13.29
CA GLN A 188 -10.67 14.79 12.45
C GLN A 188 -10.24 16.26 12.47
N GLU A 189 -11.20 17.20 12.44
CA GLU A 189 -10.92 18.63 12.53
C GLU A 189 -10.14 18.96 13.82
N ARG A 190 -10.59 18.40 14.96
CA ARG A 190 -9.93 18.61 16.26
C ARG A 190 -8.47 18.12 16.27
N ILE A 191 -8.21 16.98 15.64
CA ILE A 191 -6.85 16.42 15.53
C ILE A 191 -6.00 17.23 14.55
N LEU A 192 -6.56 17.65 13.41
CA LEU A 192 -5.83 18.37 12.37
C LEU A 192 -5.53 19.83 12.74
N ASP A 193 -6.29 20.42 13.67
CA ASP A 193 -6.05 21.77 14.20
C ASP A 193 -4.79 21.86 15.09
N GLN A 194 -4.39 20.73 15.68
CA GLN A 194 -3.22 20.65 16.56
C GLN A 194 -1.91 20.57 15.77
N GLU A 195 -0.84 21.12 16.35
CA GLU A 195 0.51 21.02 15.80
C GLU A 195 0.98 19.56 15.77
N ASP A 196 1.37 19.11 14.58
CA ASP A 196 1.71 17.71 14.27
C ASP A 196 0.63 16.69 14.70
N GLY A 197 -0.62 17.15 14.82
CA GLY A 197 -1.71 16.37 15.43
C GLY A 197 -1.97 15.06 14.70
N LYS A 198 -1.93 15.05 13.36
CA LYS A 198 -2.10 13.83 12.56
C LYS A 198 -1.04 12.77 12.86
N SER A 199 0.24 13.14 12.85
CA SER A 199 1.37 12.20 13.05
C SER A 199 1.32 11.61 14.46
N ARG A 200 1.23 12.50 15.46
CA ARG A 200 1.12 12.14 16.87
C ARG A 200 -0.07 11.24 17.15
N TYR A 201 -1.24 11.58 16.60
CA TYR A 201 -2.46 10.80 16.77
C TYR A 201 -2.35 9.41 16.14
N CYS A 202 -1.89 9.34 14.89
CA CYS A 202 -1.71 8.06 14.19
C CYS A 202 -0.74 7.15 14.95
N GLN A 203 0.36 7.70 15.46
CA GLN A 203 1.33 6.96 16.26
C GLN A 203 0.74 6.48 17.58
N ALA A 204 0.07 7.37 18.32
CA ALA A 204 -0.56 7.05 19.61
C ALA A 204 -1.62 5.95 19.46
N VAL A 205 -2.51 6.04 18.47
CA VAL A 205 -3.54 5.03 18.22
C VAL A 205 -2.94 3.71 17.75
N THR A 206 -1.86 3.71 16.96
CA THR A 206 -1.15 2.48 16.59
C THR A 206 -0.57 1.79 17.83
N GLN A 207 0.12 2.53 18.70
CA GLN A 207 0.69 1.98 19.94
C GLN A 207 -0.41 1.50 20.90
N LEU A 208 -1.49 2.28 21.06
CA LEU A 208 -2.66 1.91 21.85
C LEU A 208 -3.29 0.61 21.32
N SER A 209 -3.47 0.49 20.02
CA SER A 209 -4.07 -0.70 19.41
C SER A 209 -3.20 -1.96 19.60
N GLN A 210 -1.87 -1.80 19.53
CA GLN A 210 -0.92 -2.88 19.80
C GLN A 210 -0.98 -3.32 21.27
N ALA A 211 -0.93 -2.38 22.21
CA ALA A 211 -1.01 -2.66 23.64
C ALA A 211 -2.37 -3.28 24.02
N PHE A 212 -3.46 -2.76 23.47
CA PHE A 212 -4.81 -3.28 23.65
C PHE A 212 -4.92 -4.74 23.19
N ALA A 213 -4.35 -5.10 22.03
CA ALA A 213 -4.38 -6.47 21.53
C ALA A 213 -3.65 -7.47 22.44
N LEU A 214 -2.64 -7.01 23.20
CA LEU A 214 -1.89 -7.85 24.16
C LEU A 214 -2.65 -8.08 25.47
N CYS A 215 -3.54 -7.17 25.86
CA CYS A 215 -4.26 -7.22 27.14
C CYS A 215 -5.79 -7.21 27.01
N ALA A 216 -6.34 -7.51 25.82
CA ALA A 216 -7.78 -7.35 25.55
C ALA A 216 -8.74 -8.15 26.45
N ALA A 217 -8.25 -9.21 27.11
CA ALA A 217 -9.04 -10.00 28.06
C ALA A 217 -9.15 -9.33 29.46
N HIS A 218 -8.32 -8.32 29.74
CA HIS A 218 -8.26 -7.60 31.00
C HIS A 218 -9.47 -6.65 31.17
N ASP A 219 -9.91 -6.43 32.42
CA ASP A 219 -11.12 -5.64 32.68
C ASP A 219 -10.94 -4.16 32.32
N GLU A 220 -9.75 -3.59 32.52
CA GLU A 220 -9.44 -2.22 32.06
C GLU A 220 -9.52 -2.10 30.53
N ALA A 221 -9.01 -3.09 29.80
CA ALA A 221 -9.13 -3.11 28.34
C ALA A 221 -10.60 -3.20 27.90
N LYS A 222 -11.42 -3.99 28.60
CA LYS A 222 -12.86 -4.07 28.30
C LYS A 222 -13.60 -2.75 28.50
N ARG A 223 -13.18 -1.91 29.45
CA ARG A 223 -13.78 -0.60 29.76
C ARG A 223 -13.54 0.42 28.66
N ILE A 224 -12.31 0.51 28.14
CA ILE A 224 -11.93 1.50 27.13
C ILE A 224 -12.19 1.03 25.68
N ARG A 225 -12.79 -0.15 25.51
CA ARG A 225 -12.95 -0.81 24.20
C ARG A 225 -13.63 0.05 23.16
N ASP A 226 -14.72 0.72 23.53
CA ASP A 226 -15.50 1.53 22.60
C ASP A 226 -14.72 2.80 22.21
N ASP A 227 -13.98 3.39 23.14
CA ASP A 227 -13.08 4.52 22.86
C ASP A 227 -11.94 4.13 21.93
N VAL A 228 -11.31 2.97 22.17
CA VAL A 228 -10.26 2.44 21.27
C VAL A 228 -10.82 2.24 19.86
N SER A 229 -12.05 1.74 19.73
CA SER A 229 -12.73 1.62 18.45
C SER A 229 -12.95 2.99 17.79
N PHE A 230 -13.46 3.98 18.53
CA PHE A 230 -13.60 5.36 18.04
C PHE A 230 -12.26 5.89 17.50
N PHE A 231 -11.20 5.74 18.29
CA PHE A 231 -9.89 6.28 17.93
C PHE A 231 -9.34 5.64 16.66
N GLN A 232 -9.52 4.33 16.52
CA GLN A 232 -9.15 3.58 15.32
C GLN A 232 -9.93 4.04 14.08
N HIS A 233 -11.22 4.36 14.23
CA HIS A 233 -12.05 4.86 13.12
C HIS A 233 -11.61 6.25 12.67
N VAL A 234 -11.33 7.16 13.60
CA VAL A 234 -10.78 8.49 13.26
C VAL A 234 -9.41 8.37 12.60
N ARG A 235 -8.53 7.49 13.11
CA ARG A 235 -7.22 7.22 12.49
C ARG A 235 -7.40 6.68 11.08
N ALA A 236 -8.27 5.68 10.89
CA ALA A 236 -8.56 5.13 9.58
C ALA A 236 -9.08 6.20 8.63
N ALA A 237 -9.96 7.10 9.06
CA ALA A 237 -10.44 8.20 8.24
C ALA A 237 -9.32 9.20 7.88
N LEU A 238 -8.39 9.48 8.80
CA LEU A 238 -7.21 10.33 8.56
C LEU A 238 -6.19 9.68 7.61
N VAL A 239 -6.16 8.36 7.52
CA VAL A 239 -5.24 7.60 6.63
C VAL A 239 -5.88 7.35 5.26
N LYS A 240 -7.13 6.86 5.21
CA LYS A 240 -7.80 6.30 4.01
C LYS A 240 -8.42 7.30 3.02
N SER A 241 -8.34 8.61 3.24
CA SER A 241 -8.99 9.65 2.41
C SER A 241 -8.46 9.81 0.96
N SER A 242 -7.93 8.75 0.34
CA SER A 242 -7.63 8.68 -1.09
C SER A 242 -8.08 7.32 -1.65
N PRO A 243 -8.80 7.26 -2.78
CA PRO A 243 -9.03 6.00 -3.47
C PRO A 243 -7.69 5.54 -4.10
N GLY A 244 -7.08 4.48 -3.57
CA GLY A 244 -5.96 3.78 -4.25
C GLY A 244 -4.58 3.72 -3.57
N GLY A 245 -4.45 4.01 -2.26
CA GLY A 245 -3.18 3.92 -1.53
C GLY A 245 -2.93 2.57 -0.85
N LYS A 246 -2.32 1.60 -1.56
CA LYS A 246 -2.12 0.22 -1.06
C LYS A 246 -1.17 0.03 0.14
N SER A 247 -0.28 0.99 0.46
CA SER A 247 0.80 0.74 1.43
C SER A 247 0.39 0.83 2.91
N ASP A 248 -0.58 1.69 3.24
CA ASP A 248 -1.06 1.85 4.63
C ASP A 248 -2.26 0.93 4.92
N GLU A 249 -2.89 0.39 3.88
CA GLU A 249 -4.00 -0.56 3.98
C GLU A 249 -3.58 -1.88 4.63
N GLU A 250 -2.36 -2.36 4.40
CA GLU A 250 -1.87 -3.63 4.95
C GLU A 250 -1.63 -3.53 6.47
N LEU A 251 -1.07 -2.41 6.94
CA LEU A 251 -0.86 -2.16 8.37
C LEU A 251 -2.20 -1.95 9.08
N ASP A 252 -3.15 -1.25 8.46
CA ASP A 252 -4.50 -1.05 8.98
C ASP A 252 -5.31 -2.35 9.01
N GLN A 253 -5.18 -3.19 7.99
CA GLN A 253 -5.77 -4.54 7.99
C GLN A 253 -5.12 -5.42 9.05
N ALA A 254 -3.80 -5.35 9.24
CA ALA A 254 -3.11 -6.10 10.27
C ALA A 254 -3.54 -5.66 11.68
N ILE A 255 -3.62 -4.36 11.96
CA ILE A 255 -4.10 -3.82 13.24
C ILE A 255 -5.57 -4.23 13.47
N ARG A 256 -6.42 -4.09 12.45
CA ARG A 256 -7.84 -4.51 12.51
C ARG A 256 -7.96 -6.02 12.75
N GLN A 257 -7.15 -6.86 12.11
CA GLN A 257 -7.17 -8.31 12.28
C GLN A 257 -6.64 -8.75 13.66
N LEU A 258 -5.67 -8.02 14.20
CA LEU A 258 -5.16 -8.25 15.56
C LEU A 258 -6.24 -7.93 16.61
N VAL A 259 -7.03 -6.88 16.38
CA VAL A 259 -8.08 -6.41 17.30
C VAL A 259 -9.42 -7.12 17.07
N SER A 260 -9.75 -7.52 15.84
CA SER A 260 -10.97 -8.28 15.52
C SER A 260 -10.95 -9.70 16.09
N LYS A 261 -9.76 -10.23 16.39
CA LYS A 261 -9.60 -11.47 17.18
C LYS A 261 -9.92 -11.27 18.67
N ALA A 262 -9.97 -10.01 19.13
CA ALA A 262 -10.21 -9.64 20.51
C ALA A 262 -11.62 -9.06 20.76
N ILE A 263 -12.31 -8.59 19.72
CA ILE A 263 -13.65 -8.00 19.80
C ILE A 263 -14.57 -8.72 18.83
N ALA A 264 -15.57 -9.43 19.35
CA ALA A 264 -16.67 -9.95 18.56
C ALA A 264 -17.64 -8.81 18.24
N ALA A 265 -17.35 -8.03 17.20
CA ALA A 265 -18.34 -7.18 16.54
C ALA A 265 -17.97 -7.06 15.05
N PRO A 266 -18.94 -7.25 14.13
CA PRO A 266 -18.71 -7.07 12.70
C PRO A 266 -18.82 -5.58 12.36
N ASP A 267 -17.75 -4.97 11.85
CA ASP A 267 -17.86 -3.64 11.23
C ASP A 267 -17.39 -3.69 9.78
N GLU A 268 -18.32 -3.37 8.89
CA GLU A 268 -18.11 -3.16 7.46
C GLU A 268 -17.11 -2.03 7.24
N VAL A 269 -16.26 -2.21 6.21
CA VAL A 269 -15.34 -1.18 5.77
C VAL A 269 -16.14 -0.10 5.02
N VAL A 270 -16.42 1.03 5.67
CA VAL A 270 -17.22 2.12 5.08
C VAL A 270 -16.35 3.10 4.28
N ASP A 271 -16.90 3.50 3.14
CA ASP A 271 -16.37 4.46 2.15
C ASP A 271 -16.57 5.92 2.61
N ILE A 272 -15.47 6.68 2.63
CA ILE A 272 -15.34 8.02 3.23
C ILE A 272 -16.17 9.08 2.49
N PHE A 273 -16.43 8.90 1.20
CA PHE A 273 -17.24 9.84 0.43
C PHE A 273 -18.69 9.84 0.92
N ALA A 274 -19.24 8.66 1.22
CA ALA A 274 -20.59 8.53 1.74
C ALA A 274 -20.75 9.15 3.15
N ALA A 275 -19.72 9.05 3.99
CA ALA A 275 -19.73 9.61 5.36
C ALA A 275 -19.69 11.15 5.40
N ALA A 276 -19.11 11.79 4.37
CA ALA A 276 -19.08 13.25 4.24
C ALA A 276 -20.27 13.83 3.45
N GLY A 277 -21.24 13.00 3.04
CA GLY A 277 -22.37 13.40 2.20
C GLY A 277 -22.03 13.61 0.72
N LEU A 278 -20.86 13.15 0.27
CA LEU A 278 -20.37 13.31 -1.09
C LEU A 278 -20.72 12.07 -1.93
N LYS A 279 -21.23 12.28 -3.15
CA LYS A 279 -21.46 11.19 -4.10
C LYS A 279 -20.11 10.61 -4.56
N LYS A 280 -20.03 9.28 -4.72
CA LYS A 280 -18.84 8.59 -5.27
C LYS A 280 -18.40 9.28 -6.58
N PRO A 281 -17.22 9.90 -6.62
CA PRO A 281 -16.80 10.62 -7.81
C PRO A 281 -16.37 9.61 -8.89
N ASP A 282 -16.96 9.78 -10.08
CA ASP A 282 -16.42 9.24 -11.32
C ASP A 282 -15.13 10.01 -11.70
N ILE A 283 -14.38 9.51 -12.68
CA ILE A 283 -12.96 9.82 -13.02
C ILE A 283 -12.61 11.34 -13.19
N SER A 284 -13.58 12.25 -13.14
CA SER A 284 -13.42 13.72 -13.11
C SER A 284 -13.27 14.28 -11.68
N ILE A 285 -12.27 13.80 -10.93
CA ILE A 285 -12.12 13.99 -9.46
C ILE A 285 -11.86 15.45 -9.01
N LEU A 286 -11.90 16.45 -9.90
CA LEU A 286 -11.69 17.88 -9.60
C LEU A 286 -12.63 18.80 -10.41
N SER A 287 -13.92 18.45 -10.52
CA SER A 287 -14.91 19.32 -11.20
C SER A 287 -15.10 20.65 -10.45
N ASP A 288 -15.58 21.70 -11.13
CA ASP A 288 -15.79 23.00 -10.48
C ASP A 288 -16.88 22.91 -9.39
N GLU A 289 -17.87 22.04 -9.60
CA GLU A 289 -18.92 21.73 -8.63
C GLU A 289 -18.33 21.06 -7.38
N PHE A 290 -17.50 20.03 -7.55
CA PHE A 290 -16.85 19.34 -6.43
C PHE A 290 -15.92 20.28 -5.65
N LEU A 291 -15.13 21.11 -6.34
CA LEU A 291 -14.25 22.09 -5.67
C LEU A 291 -15.06 23.12 -4.88
N ALA A 292 -16.25 23.50 -5.36
CA ALA A 292 -17.16 24.36 -4.62
C ALA A 292 -17.77 23.66 -3.39
N GLU A 293 -18.15 22.39 -3.51
CA GLU A 293 -18.62 21.57 -2.38
C GLU A 293 -17.54 21.43 -1.29
N VAL A 294 -16.31 21.11 -1.69
CA VAL A 294 -15.17 20.98 -0.76
C VAL A 294 -14.86 22.32 -0.07
N LYS A 295 -14.96 23.44 -0.78
CA LYS A 295 -14.80 24.79 -0.20
C LYS A 295 -15.90 25.12 0.81
N ALA A 296 -17.10 24.56 0.63
CA ALA A 296 -18.26 24.79 1.50
C ALA A 296 -18.29 23.86 2.73
N LEU A 297 -17.36 22.90 2.86
CA LEU A 297 -17.32 22.00 4.00
C LEU A 297 -17.12 22.77 5.33
N PRO A 298 -17.86 22.41 6.39
CA PRO A 298 -17.75 23.08 7.69
C PRO A 298 -16.39 22.80 8.36
N HIS A 299 -15.81 21.63 8.12
CA HIS A 299 -14.52 21.19 8.67
C HIS A 299 -13.38 21.54 7.70
N ARG A 300 -12.73 22.68 7.93
CA ARG A 300 -11.79 23.28 6.98
C ARG A 300 -10.46 22.54 6.93
N ASN A 301 -9.95 22.10 8.08
CA ASN A 301 -8.71 21.32 8.11
C ASN A 301 -8.92 19.95 7.45
N VAL A 302 -10.12 19.36 7.59
CA VAL A 302 -10.52 18.15 6.83
C VAL A 302 -10.58 18.43 5.33
N ALA A 303 -11.12 19.57 4.91
CA ALA A 303 -11.15 19.96 3.49
C ALA A 303 -9.75 20.13 2.88
N VAL A 304 -8.82 20.77 3.60
CA VAL A 304 -7.40 20.88 3.21
C VAL A 304 -6.77 19.50 3.04
N GLU A 305 -6.98 18.60 4.00
CA GLU A 305 -6.43 17.24 3.97
C GLU A 305 -6.96 16.44 2.78
N LEU A 306 -8.27 16.56 2.49
CA LEU A 306 -8.92 15.93 1.35
C LEU A 306 -8.31 16.43 0.02
N LEU A 307 -8.27 17.75 -0.19
CA LEU A 307 -7.70 18.35 -1.40
C LEU A 307 -6.24 17.94 -1.60
N ARG A 308 -5.42 18.00 -0.54
CA ARG A 308 -4.01 17.60 -0.58
C ARG A 308 -3.84 16.17 -1.06
N LYS A 309 -4.66 15.24 -0.54
CA LYS A 309 -4.58 13.82 -0.93
C LYS A 309 -5.05 13.58 -2.35
N LEU A 310 -6.17 14.18 -2.76
CA LEU A 310 -6.69 14.05 -4.13
C LEU A 310 -5.68 14.60 -5.15
N LEU A 311 -5.13 15.78 -4.90
CA LEU A 311 -4.11 16.39 -5.76
C LEU A 311 -2.83 15.55 -5.80
N SER A 312 -2.36 15.06 -4.66
CA SER A 312 -1.23 14.12 -4.59
C SER A 312 -1.46 12.87 -5.44
N GLY A 313 -2.64 12.26 -5.34
CA GLY A 313 -3.04 11.09 -6.13
C GLY A 313 -3.04 11.38 -7.63
N GLU A 314 -3.64 12.50 -8.04
CA GLU A 314 -3.70 12.93 -9.43
C GLU A 314 -2.32 13.28 -9.98
N ILE A 315 -1.47 13.97 -9.22
CA ILE A 315 -0.09 14.26 -9.57
C ILE A 315 0.71 12.97 -9.75
N LYS A 316 0.51 11.98 -8.86
CA LYS A 316 1.16 10.66 -8.98
C LYS A 316 0.69 9.91 -10.21
N ASN A 317 -0.60 9.97 -10.54
CA ASN A 317 -1.11 9.37 -11.78
C ASN A 317 -0.48 10.05 -13.00
N ARG A 318 -0.45 11.38 -13.01
CA ARG A 318 0.14 12.20 -14.06
C ARG A 318 1.64 12.02 -14.21
N SER A 319 2.38 11.76 -13.12
CA SER A 319 3.82 11.51 -13.17
C SER A 319 4.21 10.28 -13.99
N LYS A 320 3.25 9.38 -14.25
CA LYS A 320 3.42 8.24 -15.16
C LYS A 320 3.35 8.62 -16.64
N LYS A 321 2.79 9.79 -16.96
CA LYS A 321 2.62 10.28 -18.33
C LYS A 321 3.49 11.48 -18.64
N ASN A 322 3.56 12.47 -17.74
CA ASN A 322 4.30 13.72 -17.95
C ASN A 322 5.10 14.11 -16.70
N VAL A 323 6.42 13.92 -16.78
CA VAL A 323 7.36 14.12 -15.67
C VAL A 323 7.55 15.61 -15.36
N VAL A 324 7.64 16.44 -16.39
CA VAL A 324 7.93 17.87 -16.24
C VAL A 324 6.76 18.57 -15.57
N GLN A 325 5.56 18.32 -16.06
CA GLN A 325 4.33 18.85 -15.51
C GLN A 325 4.05 18.31 -14.09
N ALA A 326 4.30 17.02 -13.85
CA ALA A 326 4.15 16.47 -12.50
C ALA A 326 5.13 17.13 -11.51
N ARG A 327 6.38 17.39 -11.90
CA ARG A 327 7.37 18.07 -11.04
C ARG A 327 6.93 19.47 -10.64
N SER A 328 6.42 20.28 -11.59
CA SER A 328 5.95 21.62 -11.26
C SER A 328 4.79 21.59 -10.27
N PHE A 329 3.81 20.69 -10.46
CA PHE A 329 2.69 20.54 -9.53
C PHE A 329 3.10 19.98 -8.17
N VAL A 330 4.07 19.05 -8.11
CA VAL A 330 4.65 18.59 -6.83
C VAL A 330 5.21 19.77 -6.06
N GLU A 331 5.97 20.66 -6.72
CA GLU A 331 6.60 21.80 -6.07
C GLU A 331 5.57 22.82 -5.57
N MET A 332 4.55 23.12 -6.39
CA MET A 332 3.44 23.97 -5.99
C MET A 332 2.69 23.39 -4.78
N LEU A 333 2.35 22.10 -4.82
CA LEU A 333 1.67 21.42 -3.71
C LEU A 333 2.53 21.47 -2.43
N LYS A 334 3.83 21.19 -2.54
CA LYS A 334 4.77 21.27 -1.41
C LYS A 334 4.81 22.66 -0.81
N ARG A 335 4.92 23.71 -1.64
CA ARG A 335 4.92 25.09 -1.18
C ARG A 335 3.66 25.44 -0.40
N THR A 336 2.48 25.08 -0.92
CA THR A 336 1.20 25.32 -0.25
C THR A 336 1.09 24.55 1.07
N VAL A 337 1.51 23.29 1.09
CA VAL A 337 1.50 22.46 2.31
C VAL A 337 2.48 22.97 3.37
N LEU A 338 3.68 23.40 2.97
CA LEU A 338 4.67 23.99 3.89
C LEU A 338 4.17 25.30 4.48
N ALA A 339 3.53 26.15 3.66
CA ALA A 339 2.94 27.39 4.13
C ALA A 339 1.81 27.14 5.15
N TYR A 340 1.01 26.09 4.94
CA TYR A 340 -0.01 25.64 5.90
C TYR A 340 0.60 25.10 7.20
N GLN A 341 1.58 24.19 7.11
CA GLN A 341 2.24 23.59 8.29
C GLN A 341 2.91 24.63 9.17
N ASN A 342 3.54 25.63 8.56
CA ASN A 342 4.20 26.73 9.28
C ASN A 342 3.22 27.82 9.74
N ARG A 343 1.89 27.60 9.57
CA ARG A 343 0.83 28.59 9.85
C ARG A 343 1.11 29.97 9.22
N ALA A 344 1.79 29.97 8.07
CA ALA A 344 2.20 31.19 7.36
C ALA A 344 1.05 31.83 6.57
N ILE A 345 0.00 31.06 6.29
CA ILE A 345 -1.24 31.49 5.63
C ILE A 345 -2.44 30.89 6.35
N ALA A 346 -3.58 31.55 6.29
CA ALA A 346 -4.81 31.07 6.92
C ALA A 346 -5.39 29.86 6.18
N THR A 347 -6.12 28.98 6.89
CA THR A 347 -6.69 27.74 6.31
C THR A 347 -7.55 28.00 5.07
N TYR A 348 -8.30 29.11 5.01
CA TYR A 348 -9.09 29.44 3.82
C TYR A 348 -8.23 29.80 2.60
N GLU A 349 -7.08 30.45 2.81
CA GLU A 349 -6.12 30.79 1.75
C GLU A 349 -5.46 29.52 1.21
N VAL A 350 -5.17 28.55 2.08
CA VAL A 350 -4.65 27.22 1.68
C VAL A 350 -5.65 26.51 0.78
N ILE A 351 -6.94 26.51 1.14
CA ILE A 351 -8.00 25.90 0.33
C ILE A 351 -8.03 26.56 -1.05
N ASP A 352 -7.97 27.89 -1.12
CA ASP A 352 -8.00 28.62 -2.39
C ASP A 352 -6.76 28.33 -3.26
N GLU A 353 -5.57 28.23 -2.67
CA GLU A 353 -4.34 27.83 -3.38
C GLU A 353 -4.40 26.38 -3.89
N LEU A 354 -4.94 25.45 -3.10
CA LEU A 354 -5.14 24.05 -3.54
C LEU A 354 -6.18 23.95 -4.66
N ILE A 355 -7.28 24.72 -4.58
CA ILE A 355 -8.29 24.81 -5.65
C ILE A 355 -7.67 25.41 -6.91
N ARG A 356 -6.85 26.45 -6.78
CA ARG A 356 -6.13 27.03 -7.91
C ARG A 356 -5.21 26.00 -8.57
N LEU A 357 -4.44 25.25 -7.79
CA LEU A 357 -3.63 24.14 -8.30
C LEU A 357 -4.49 23.12 -9.06
N ALA A 358 -5.64 22.72 -8.52
CA ALA A 358 -6.59 21.84 -9.21
C ALA A 358 -7.05 22.40 -10.57
N LYS A 359 -7.32 23.71 -10.64
CA LYS A 359 -7.69 24.40 -11.88
C LYS A 359 -6.55 24.43 -12.90
N GLU A 360 -5.32 24.70 -12.45
CA GLU A 360 -4.13 24.71 -13.31
C GLU A 360 -3.84 23.31 -13.89
N MET A 361 -4.01 22.26 -13.09
CA MET A 361 -3.89 20.87 -13.55
C MET A 361 -4.88 20.54 -14.67
N ARG A 362 -6.15 20.96 -14.53
CA ARG A 362 -7.17 20.79 -15.59
C ARG A 362 -6.88 21.65 -16.82
N GLY A 363 -6.48 22.90 -16.61
CA GLY A 363 -6.14 23.81 -17.70
C GLY A 363 -5.02 23.23 -18.58
N ALA A 364 -4.05 22.57 -17.97
CA ALA A 364 -2.97 21.96 -18.71
C ALA A 364 -3.36 20.70 -19.51
N VAL A 365 -4.46 20.00 -19.16
CA VAL A 365 -5.07 18.98 -20.03
C VAL A 365 -5.68 19.62 -21.26
N ARG A 366 -6.48 20.67 -21.07
CA ARG A 366 -7.12 21.42 -22.17
C ARG A 366 -6.10 22.00 -23.14
N ARG A 367 -4.96 22.50 -22.64
CA ARG A 367 -3.85 22.97 -23.50
C ARG A 367 -3.34 21.88 -24.45
N GLY A 368 -3.30 20.61 -24.01
CA GLY A 368 -2.92 19.51 -24.89
C GLY A 368 -3.90 19.34 -26.05
N GLU A 369 -5.19 19.39 -25.75
CA GLU A 369 -6.29 19.33 -26.73
C GLU A 369 -6.25 20.52 -27.69
N ASP A 370 -6.05 21.75 -27.17
CA ASP A 370 -5.96 22.98 -27.97
C ASP A 370 -4.74 22.97 -28.91
N LEU A 371 -3.64 22.36 -28.48
CA LEU A 371 -2.46 22.16 -29.32
C LEU A 371 -2.64 21.03 -30.34
N GLY A 372 -3.72 20.25 -30.26
CA GLY A 372 -3.97 19.10 -31.14
C GLY A 372 -2.92 17.99 -30.98
N LEU A 373 -2.26 17.92 -29.83
CA LEU A 373 -1.27 16.90 -29.50
C LEU A 373 -1.92 15.81 -28.64
N ASN A 374 -1.44 14.57 -28.79
CA ASN A 374 -1.83 13.49 -27.86
C ASN A 374 -1.05 13.57 -26.53
N ASP A 375 -1.48 12.81 -25.52
CA ASP A 375 -0.87 12.81 -24.18
C ASP A 375 0.67 12.61 -24.19
N ASP A 376 1.17 11.72 -25.04
CA ASP A 376 2.61 11.42 -25.15
C ASP A 376 3.35 12.63 -25.78
N GLU A 377 2.79 13.20 -26.83
CA GLU A 377 3.34 14.37 -27.53
C GLU A 377 3.38 15.61 -26.64
N VAL A 378 2.33 15.85 -25.85
CA VAL A 378 2.29 16.95 -24.87
C VAL A 378 3.40 16.79 -23.84
N ALA A 379 3.69 15.56 -23.41
CA ALA A 379 4.75 15.31 -22.44
C ALA A 379 6.15 15.62 -22.99
N PHE A 380 6.42 15.27 -24.25
CA PHE A 380 7.66 15.67 -24.91
C PHE A 380 7.70 17.17 -25.22
N TYR A 381 6.59 17.77 -25.62
CA TYR A 381 6.47 19.21 -25.82
C TYR A 381 6.80 19.98 -24.55
N ASP A 382 6.21 19.61 -23.41
CA ASP A 382 6.48 20.25 -22.11
C ASP A 382 7.95 20.11 -21.70
N ALA A 383 8.58 18.96 -22.01
CA ALA A 383 10.01 18.76 -21.75
C ALA A 383 10.92 19.66 -22.60
N LEU A 384 10.52 20.00 -23.82
CA LEU A 384 11.23 20.93 -24.69
C LEU A 384 10.96 22.40 -24.32
N ALA A 385 9.72 22.69 -23.91
CA ALA A 385 9.20 24.03 -23.62
C ALA A 385 9.54 24.52 -22.21
N GLN A 386 10.08 23.67 -21.33
CA GLN A 386 10.61 24.08 -20.02
C GLN A 386 11.66 25.20 -20.15
N ASN A 387 12.34 25.28 -21.30
CA ASN A 387 13.32 26.31 -21.61
C ASN A 387 12.65 27.49 -22.32
N ALA A 388 12.47 28.61 -21.61
CA ALA A 388 11.82 29.81 -22.14
C ALA A 388 12.47 30.32 -23.45
N SER A 389 13.81 30.30 -23.52
CA SER A 389 14.57 30.69 -24.72
C SER A 389 14.24 29.82 -25.94
N ALA A 390 13.97 28.52 -25.76
CA ALA A 390 13.59 27.65 -26.87
C ALA A 390 12.18 27.97 -27.38
N VAL A 391 11.25 28.33 -26.49
CA VAL A 391 9.91 28.77 -26.88
C VAL A 391 9.97 30.10 -27.64
N ASP A 392 10.79 31.04 -27.17
CA ASP A 392 10.93 32.36 -27.77
C ASP A 392 11.59 32.32 -29.17
N VAL A 393 12.57 31.43 -29.35
CA VAL A 393 13.35 31.32 -30.60
C VAL A 393 12.68 30.43 -31.64
N MET A 394 12.07 29.31 -31.22
CA MET A 394 11.53 28.30 -32.14
C MET A 394 10.02 28.43 -32.35
N GLY A 395 9.30 29.04 -31.40
CA GLY A 395 7.86 29.12 -31.41
C GLY A 395 7.17 27.78 -31.13
N VAL A 396 5.85 27.85 -30.93
CA VAL A 396 5.03 26.70 -30.53
C VAL A 396 4.97 25.62 -31.62
N ASP A 397 4.85 26.02 -32.89
CA ASP A 397 4.66 25.06 -33.99
C ASP A 397 5.89 24.18 -34.27
N GLU A 398 7.09 24.74 -34.21
CA GLU A 398 8.32 23.96 -34.42
C GLU A 398 8.56 22.98 -33.27
N LEU A 399 8.28 23.40 -32.03
CA LEU A 399 8.36 22.52 -30.86
C LEU A 399 7.36 21.36 -30.92
N LYS A 400 6.17 21.59 -31.49
CA LYS A 400 5.19 20.51 -31.75
C LYS A 400 5.74 19.49 -32.74
N VAL A 401 6.35 19.94 -33.83
CA VAL A 401 6.95 19.05 -34.83
C VAL A 401 8.04 18.18 -34.21
N ILE A 402 8.92 18.78 -33.40
CA ILE A 402 9.98 18.07 -32.69
C ILE A 402 9.37 17.05 -31.71
N ALA A 403 8.36 17.43 -30.93
CA ALA A 403 7.69 16.55 -29.98
C ALA A 403 7.06 15.33 -30.68
N THR A 404 6.35 15.54 -31.79
CA THR A 404 5.78 14.45 -32.60
C THR A 404 6.86 13.56 -33.22
N GLU A 405 7.96 14.11 -33.75
CA GLU A 405 9.07 13.29 -34.25
C GLU A 405 9.70 12.46 -33.11
N LEU A 406 9.91 13.06 -31.94
CA LEU A 406 10.46 12.37 -30.77
C LEU A 406 9.58 11.20 -30.34
N VAL A 407 8.26 11.38 -30.18
CA VAL A 407 7.33 10.29 -29.83
C VAL A 407 7.43 9.14 -30.85
N LEU A 408 7.36 9.46 -32.14
CA LEU A 408 7.41 8.46 -33.21
C LEU A 408 8.73 7.67 -33.21
N LYS A 409 9.86 8.34 -32.97
CA LYS A 409 11.18 7.71 -32.97
C LYS A 409 11.42 6.91 -31.70
N VAL A 410 11.04 7.44 -30.55
CA VAL A 410 11.15 6.75 -29.25
C VAL A 410 10.29 5.50 -29.27
N ARG A 411 9.02 5.58 -29.71
CA ARG A 411 8.11 4.44 -29.82
C ARG A 411 8.63 3.32 -30.72
N LYS A 412 9.27 3.67 -31.85
CA LYS A 412 9.93 2.69 -32.75
C LYS A 412 11.19 2.06 -32.14
N SER A 413 11.80 2.72 -31.16
CA SER A 413 13.02 2.27 -30.49
C SER A 413 12.77 1.50 -29.18
N VAL A 414 11.51 1.40 -28.74
CA VAL A 414 11.12 0.62 -27.56
C VAL A 414 11.35 -0.86 -27.84
N SER A 415 12.49 -1.36 -27.38
CA SER A 415 12.75 -2.78 -27.25
C SER A 415 12.25 -3.27 -25.90
N ILE A 416 11.80 -4.53 -25.82
CA ILE A 416 11.37 -5.21 -24.58
C ILE A 416 12.45 -5.13 -23.46
N ASP A 417 13.73 -4.94 -23.82
CA ASP A 417 14.88 -4.86 -22.91
C ASP A 417 15.15 -3.46 -22.29
N TRP A 418 14.23 -2.48 -22.40
CA TRP A 418 14.45 -1.10 -21.97
C TRP A 418 14.80 -0.95 -20.49
N ALA A 419 14.17 -1.74 -19.62
CA ALA A 419 14.31 -1.61 -18.17
C ALA A 419 15.71 -1.97 -17.62
N ILE A 420 16.64 -2.48 -18.45
CA ILE A 420 17.85 -3.15 -17.94
C ILE A 420 19.17 -2.72 -18.64
N ARG A 421 19.18 -2.03 -19.80
CA ARG A 421 20.42 -1.79 -20.58
C ARG A 421 20.79 -0.32 -20.84
N GLU A 422 21.94 0.11 -20.31
CA GLU A 422 22.59 1.41 -20.54
C GLU A 422 22.84 1.72 -22.03
N SER A 423 23.02 0.68 -22.85
CA SER A 423 23.23 0.79 -24.29
C SER A 423 21.98 1.28 -25.06
N ALA A 424 20.77 0.97 -24.60
CA ALA A 424 19.54 1.47 -25.20
C ALA A 424 19.36 2.97 -24.92
N ARG A 425 19.64 3.39 -23.68
CA ARG A 425 19.62 4.80 -23.25
C ARG A 425 20.61 5.66 -24.05
N ALA A 426 21.81 5.15 -24.29
CA ALA A 426 22.82 5.85 -25.10
C ALA A 426 22.36 6.06 -26.55
N LYS A 427 21.70 5.08 -27.17
CA LYS A 427 21.17 5.20 -28.54
C LYS A 427 20.07 6.26 -28.63
N ILE A 428 19.11 6.25 -27.70
CA ILE A 428 18.05 7.29 -27.68
C ILE A 428 18.66 8.66 -27.41
N ARG A 429 19.63 8.80 -26.51
CA ARG A 429 20.33 10.08 -26.28
C ARG A 429 20.97 10.66 -27.55
N VAL A 430 21.61 9.81 -28.35
CA VAL A 430 22.20 10.23 -29.62
C VAL A 430 21.11 10.64 -30.62
N MET A 431 20.02 9.88 -30.68
CA MET A 431 18.88 10.18 -31.55
C MET A 431 18.19 11.51 -31.17
N VAL A 432 17.91 11.73 -29.88
CA VAL A 432 17.34 12.98 -29.36
C VAL A 432 18.21 14.17 -29.73
N ARG A 433 19.52 14.12 -29.43
CA ARG A 433 20.45 15.21 -29.80
C ARG A 433 20.48 15.48 -31.30
N HIS A 434 20.42 14.42 -32.12
CA HIS A 434 20.39 14.58 -33.56
C HIS A 434 19.11 15.27 -34.05
N ILE A 435 17.95 14.94 -33.48
CA ILE A 435 16.67 15.58 -33.80
C ILE A 435 16.70 17.06 -33.37
N LEU A 436 17.12 17.35 -32.13
CA LEU A 436 17.23 18.72 -31.62
C LEU A 436 18.13 19.60 -32.51
N ARG A 437 19.30 19.09 -32.92
CA ARG A 437 20.21 19.82 -33.82
C ARG A 437 19.65 20.03 -35.21
N ARG A 438 18.92 19.05 -35.75
CA ARG A 438 18.33 19.15 -37.10
C ARG A 438 17.30 20.28 -37.15
N HIS A 439 16.50 20.42 -36.11
CA HIS A 439 15.48 21.47 -36.00
C HIS A 439 16.02 22.80 -35.46
N GLY A 440 17.33 22.93 -35.24
CA GLY A 440 17.94 24.18 -34.80
C GLY A 440 17.67 24.54 -33.34
N TYR A 441 17.46 23.56 -32.45
CA TYR A 441 17.30 23.80 -31.02
C TYR A 441 18.56 24.50 -30.44
N PRO A 442 18.40 25.54 -29.59
CA PRO A 442 19.53 26.31 -29.07
C PRO A 442 20.61 25.42 -28.40
N PRO A 443 21.89 25.52 -28.82
CA PRO A 443 22.96 24.61 -28.39
C PRO A 443 23.43 24.85 -26.94
N ASP A 444 23.18 26.04 -26.41
CA ASP A 444 23.43 26.43 -25.02
C ASP A 444 22.57 25.61 -24.03
N LEU A 445 21.38 25.18 -24.43
CA LEU A 445 20.41 24.48 -23.58
C LEU A 445 20.07 23.05 -24.08
N GLU A 446 20.67 22.61 -25.19
CA GLU A 446 20.48 21.26 -25.78
C GLU A 446 20.71 20.13 -24.75
N THR A 447 21.68 20.32 -23.85
CA THR A 447 22.07 19.29 -22.86
C THR A 447 20.98 19.06 -21.82
N GLU A 448 20.36 20.12 -21.31
CA GLU A 448 19.29 20.04 -20.30
C GLU A 448 18.00 19.51 -20.92
N ALA A 449 17.63 20.02 -22.11
CA ALA A 449 16.49 19.51 -22.88
C ALA A 449 16.64 18.01 -23.18
N THR A 450 17.84 17.58 -23.61
CA THR A 450 18.13 16.15 -23.85
C THR A 450 17.92 15.31 -22.60
N LYS A 451 18.33 15.81 -21.43
CA LYS A 451 18.16 15.09 -20.17
C LYS A 451 16.68 14.93 -19.81
N LEU A 452 15.89 16.01 -19.88
CA LEU A 452 14.46 15.98 -19.59
C LEU A 452 13.70 15.09 -20.57
N VAL A 453 14.00 15.18 -21.87
CA VAL A 453 13.42 14.32 -22.91
C VAL A 453 13.75 12.84 -22.67
N LEU A 454 14.96 12.52 -22.19
CA LEU A 454 15.32 11.14 -21.83
C LEU A 454 14.56 10.64 -20.60
N GLU A 455 14.46 11.45 -19.56
CA GLU A 455 13.67 11.10 -18.36
C GLU A 455 12.19 10.88 -18.72
N GLN A 456 11.65 11.72 -19.62
CA GLN A 456 10.29 11.58 -20.13
C GLN A 456 10.12 10.30 -20.97
N ALA A 457 11.09 9.99 -21.84
CA ALA A 457 11.08 8.75 -22.61
C ALA A 457 11.16 7.51 -21.72
N GLU A 458 11.93 7.54 -20.62
CA GLU A 458 12.03 6.43 -19.68
C GLU A 458 10.68 6.06 -19.06
N VAL A 459 9.90 7.07 -18.68
CA VAL A 459 8.59 6.90 -18.06
C VAL A 459 7.56 6.35 -19.04
N LEU A 460 7.46 6.92 -20.25
CA LEU A 460 6.51 6.44 -21.27
C LEU A 460 6.86 5.04 -21.79
N CYS A 461 8.15 4.73 -21.94
CA CYS A 461 8.58 3.38 -22.31
C CYS A 461 8.17 2.33 -21.26
N ALA A 462 8.17 2.68 -19.97
CA ALA A 462 7.71 1.78 -18.91
C ALA A 462 6.20 1.54 -18.99
N GLU A 463 5.41 2.55 -19.34
CA GLU A 463 3.96 2.43 -19.57
C GLU A 463 3.65 1.62 -20.83
N TRP A 464 4.36 1.84 -21.94
CA TRP A 464 4.13 1.07 -23.17
C TRP A 464 4.60 -0.40 -23.10
N ALA A 465 5.50 -0.72 -22.15
CA ALA A 465 6.01 -2.06 -21.93
C ALA A 465 5.21 -2.88 -20.89
N SER A 466 4.38 -2.20 -20.08
CA SER A 466 3.42 -2.81 -19.15
C SER A 466 2.11 -3.14 -19.83
#